data_AF-A0A293LWT4-F1
#
_entry.id   AF-A0A293LWT4-F1
#
_cell.length_a   1.000
_cell.length_b   1.000
_cell.length_c   1.000
_cell.angle_alpha   90.00
_cell.angle_beta   90.00
_cell.angle_gamma   90.00
#
_symmetry.space_group_name_H-M   'P 1'
#
loop_
_entity.id
_entity.type
_entity.pdbx_description
1 polymer ?
#
loop_
_entity_poly.entity_id
_entity_poly.type
_entity_poly.pdbx_seq_one_letter_code
_entity_poly.pdbx_strand_id
1 'polypeptide(L)'
;MNAFLDSEEAHDSEDSEGSVDYFGELPSEDEVGKSGKNATYEDFFSPPGVESTQESEKGRTGSRHDQDEECALDSGGDEVLEDNVKSTFEVGRQMVKKQIQRLEDYNIKEKPWNLQGEVEAQNRPENSLLQEHLQFDHMTRQAPAITEETTRQFERIILDRMRDKAWDDVERKHKPTEEPFEFRRRVALDQEKSKLSLAQVYEQQFIKQNSQVQKEDPAHEEIRTLMSSLFTKLDALSNFHLLPKRVSSELKIVSNLPSVTVEEVTPISMTDAQLLAPEEVKEKPHKEVVEEKTKSRRLRERRIKRARRKAKQAVPDKKGNKEEAVRKVLRGSSAKLLKEGEKTTLSSSKKFFEALQHKTIRVAEKPTKKKKTSPEAVALKL
;
A
#
# COMPACT_ATOMS: atom_id res chain seq x y z
N MET A 1 -8.05 29.47 -38.95
CA MET A 1 -6.99 29.54 -37.92
C MET A 1 -6.91 28.15 -37.29
N ASN A 2 -6.49 27.14 -38.04
CA ASN A 2 -5.09 26.75 -38.34
C ASN A 2 -4.47 26.06 -37.10
N ALA A 3 -3.99 24.82 -37.09
CA ALA A 3 -3.98 23.73 -38.10
C ALA A 3 -4.09 22.37 -37.35
N PHE A 4 -4.72 21.34 -37.93
CA PHE A 4 -4.09 20.15 -38.55
C PHE A 4 -3.24 19.28 -37.61
N LEU A 5 -3.49 17.95 -37.62
CA LEU A 5 -2.72 16.94 -36.88
C LEU A 5 -1.35 16.72 -37.54
N ASP A 6 -0.42 16.18 -36.77
CA ASP A 6 0.31 14.92 -37.07
C ASP A 6 1.80 15.01 -36.73
N SER A 7 2.26 14.07 -35.89
CA SER A 7 3.60 13.50 -35.88
C SER A 7 3.60 12.36 -34.86
N GLU A 8 3.63 11.12 -35.35
CA GLU A 8 4.31 10.07 -34.61
C GLU A 8 5.80 10.43 -34.53
N GLU A 9 6.42 10.27 -33.37
CA GLU A 9 7.86 9.99 -33.31
C GLU A 9 8.13 9.14 -32.07
N ALA A 10 8.64 7.93 -32.29
CA ALA A 10 9.18 7.11 -31.23
C ALA A 10 10.62 7.59 -30.98
N HIS A 11 10.88 8.12 -29.78
CA HIS A 11 12.25 8.31 -29.34
C HIS A 11 12.59 7.27 -28.28
N ASP A 12 13.42 6.32 -28.70
CA ASP A 12 14.17 5.46 -27.82
C ASP A 12 15.21 6.33 -27.08
N SER A 13 15.41 6.08 -25.79
CA SER A 13 16.48 6.69 -25.00
C SER A 13 16.80 5.80 -23.80
N GLU A 14 17.52 4.72 -24.09
CA GLU A 14 18.47 4.18 -23.13
C GLU A 14 19.47 5.29 -22.75
N ASP A 15 19.28 5.90 -21.59
CA ASP A 15 20.33 6.60 -20.84
C ASP A 15 20.17 6.13 -19.39
N SER A 16 20.78 4.99 -19.08
CA SER A 16 22.15 4.93 -18.57
C SER A 16 22.20 5.39 -17.11
N GLU A 17 22.26 4.41 -16.20
CA GLU A 17 22.63 4.67 -14.82
C GLU A 17 24.07 5.19 -14.80
N GLY A 18 24.21 6.52 -14.80
CA GLY A 18 25.45 7.23 -14.55
C GLY A 18 25.91 6.97 -13.11
N SER A 19 26.48 5.77 -12.88
CA SER A 19 27.12 5.41 -11.63
C SER A 19 28.16 6.47 -11.28
N VAL A 20 27.98 7.13 -10.14
CA VAL A 20 29.01 8.04 -9.61
C VAL A 20 30.21 7.17 -9.26
N ASP A 21 31.24 7.25 -10.09
CA ASP A 21 32.48 6.50 -9.91
C ASP A 21 33.21 7.03 -8.66
N TYR A 22 33.04 6.31 -7.56
CA TYR A 22 33.69 6.59 -6.28
C TYR A 22 35.16 6.15 -6.27
N PHE A 23 35.71 5.73 -7.41
CA PHE A 23 37.08 5.29 -7.61
C PHE A 23 37.85 6.11 -8.65
N GLY A 24 37.35 7.31 -8.99
CA GLY A 24 38.14 8.31 -9.71
C GLY A 24 39.46 8.58 -8.96
N GLU A 25 40.58 8.37 -9.65
CA GLU A 25 41.92 8.31 -9.06
C GLU A 25 42.23 9.54 -8.20
N LEU A 26 42.54 9.30 -6.92
CA LEU A 26 43.22 10.29 -6.08
C LEU A 26 44.55 10.66 -6.78
N PRO A 27 44.82 11.95 -7.05
CA PRO A 27 46.13 12.34 -7.52
C PRO A 27 47.15 11.99 -6.44
N SER A 28 48.13 11.17 -6.79
CA SER A 28 49.20 10.78 -5.85
C SER A 28 49.94 12.03 -5.36
N GLU A 29 50.36 12.02 -4.09
CA GLU A 29 50.94 13.18 -3.40
C GLU A 29 52.27 13.70 -3.99
N ASP A 30 52.79 13.08 -5.05
CA ASP A 30 54.09 13.38 -5.65
C ASP A 30 54.11 14.56 -6.65
N GLU A 31 52.96 15.10 -7.09
CA GLU A 31 52.90 16.17 -8.12
C GLU A 31 52.51 17.59 -7.68
N VAL A 32 52.26 17.84 -6.38
CA VAL A 32 52.01 19.22 -5.88
C VAL A 32 53.32 19.95 -5.48
N GLY A 33 54.48 19.37 -5.78
CA GLY A 33 55.80 19.81 -5.26
C GLY A 33 56.84 20.29 -6.29
N LYS A 34 56.45 20.75 -7.48
CA LYS A 34 57.39 21.04 -8.60
C LYS A 34 57.76 22.52 -8.84
N SER A 35 57.28 23.48 -8.06
CA SER A 35 57.67 24.91 -8.21
C SER A 35 58.83 25.38 -7.31
N GLY A 36 59.24 24.60 -6.31
CA GLY A 36 60.26 25.00 -5.33
C GLY A 36 61.62 24.28 -5.41
N LYS A 37 61.77 23.26 -6.28
CA LYS A 37 62.92 22.33 -6.25
C LYS A 37 64.20 22.86 -6.92
N ASN A 38 64.15 24.04 -7.54
CA ASN A 38 65.27 24.62 -8.30
C ASN A 38 65.76 25.97 -7.72
N ALA A 39 65.26 26.42 -6.57
CA ALA A 39 65.80 27.60 -5.90
C ALA A 39 67.19 27.28 -5.34
N THR A 40 68.22 27.97 -5.83
CA THR A 40 69.60 27.80 -5.36
C THR A 40 69.98 28.91 -4.39
N TYR A 41 71.07 28.73 -3.64
CA TYR A 41 71.49 29.69 -2.61
C TYR A 41 71.76 31.09 -3.19
N GLU A 42 72.20 31.15 -4.46
CA GLU A 42 72.49 32.39 -5.19
C GLU A 42 71.24 33.22 -5.54
N ASP A 43 70.05 32.60 -5.62
CA ASP A 43 68.78 33.30 -5.88
C ASP A 43 68.26 34.10 -4.66
N PHE A 44 68.69 33.72 -3.45
CA PHE A 44 68.24 34.33 -2.19
C PHE A 44 69.31 35.13 -1.46
N PHE A 45 70.60 34.85 -1.70
CA PHE A 45 71.72 35.50 -1.04
C PHE A 45 72.79 35.93 -2.04
N SER A 46 72.83 37.23 -2.36
CA SER A 46 73.94 37.82 -3.13
C SER A 46 75.28 37.60 -2.40
N PRO A 47 76.34 37.16 -3.10
CA PRO A 47 77.65 36.97 -2.47
C PRO A 47 78.21 38.31 -1.95
N PRO A 48 78.80 38.34 -0.74
CA PRO A 48 79.28 39.57 -0.13
C PRO A 48 80.50 40.12 -0.90
N GLY A 49 80.32 41.27 -1.56
CA GLY A 49 81.40 41.97 -2.26
C GLY A 49 81.04 42.62 -3.60
N VAL A 50 79.77 42.56 -4.04
CA VAL A 50 79.34 43.16 -5.32
C VAL A 50 78.20 44.16 -5.09
N GLU A 51 78.44 45.44 -5.37
CA GLU A 51 77.39 46.46 -5.46
C GLU A 51 76.70 46.36 -6.84
N SER A 52 75.37 46.16 -6.86
CA SER A 52 74.56 46.18 -8.08
C SER A 52 73.53 47.30 -8.04
N THR A 53 73.83 48.39 -8.76
CA THR A 53 72.89 49.48 -9.04
C THR A 53 71.98 49.10 -10.22
N GLN A 54 70.64 49.15 -10.07
CA GLN A 54 69.71 49.65 -11.10
C GLN A 54 68.22 49.66 -10.67
N GLU A 55 67.45 50.57 -11.29
CA GLU A 55 65.98 50.69 -11.24
C GLU A 55 65.35 50.02 -12.51
N SER A 56 64.05 49.86 -12.79
CA SER A 56 62.75 50.38 -12.28
C SER A 56 61.59 49.47 -12.84
N GLU A 57 60.26 49.63 -12.69
CA GLU A 57 59.36 50.59 -12.02
C GLU A 57 57.94 49.99 -11.80
N LYS A 58 57.15 50.60 -10.89
CA LYS A 58 55.65 50.75 -10.82
C LYS A 58 54.64 49.64 -11.21
N GLY A 59 53.65 49.46 -10.30
CA GLY A 59 52.23 49.13 -10.60
C GLY A 59 51.45 48.50 -9.42
N ARG A 60 50.83 49.25 -8.48
CA ARG A 60 49.40 49.68 -8.42
C ARG A 60 48.39 48.57 -8.85
N THR A 61 47.35 48.17 -8.08
CA THR A 61 46.69 48.67 -6.84
C THR A 61 45.87 47.55 -6.14
N GLY A 62 45.52 47.70 -4.84
CA GLY A 62 44.15 47.37 -4.40
C GLY A 62 43.93 46.58 -3.09
N SER A 63 43.77 47.32 -1.98
CA SER A 63 42.90 47.03 -0.82
C SER A 63 42.90 45.63 -0.16
N ARG A 64 43.50 45.56 1.04
CA ARG A 64 42.84 44.92 2.20
C ARG A 64 43.07 45.76 3.45
N HIS A 65 42.10 45.67 4.35
CA HIS A 65 41.91 46.52 5.52
C HIS A 65 42.21 45.67 6.75
N ASP A 66 43.37 45.90 7.36
CA ASP A 66 43.68 45.43 8.70
C ASP A 66 43.85 46.68 9.59
N GLN A 67 43.15 46.67 10.71
CA GLN A 67 43.22 47.72 11.72
C GLN A 67 44.30 47.32 12.72
N ASP A 68 45.53 47.78 12.50
CA ASP A 68 46.56 47.68 13.53
C ASP A 68 46.23 48.68 14.64
N GLU A 69 45.83 48.15 15.79
CA GLU A 69 45.60 48.87 17.04
C GLU A 69 46.79 49.78 17.38
N GLU A 70 46.55 51.08 17.57
CA GLU A 70 47.55 52.01 18.08
C GLU A 70 47.93 51.62 19.51
N CYS A 71 49.07 50.93 19.68
CA CYS A 71 49.75 50.90 20.97
C CYS A 71 50.23 52.31 21.33
N ALA A 72 49.35 53.07 21.99
CA ALA A 72 49.66 54.35 22.59
C ALA A 72 50.92 54.23 23.46
N LEU A 73 51.99 54.92 23.06
CA LEU A 73 53.21 55.01 23.86
C LEU A 73 52.90 55.87 25.10
N ASP A 74 52.80 55.24 26.26
CA ASP A 74 52.74 55.95 27.54
C ASP A 74 54.08 56.63 27.82
N SER A 75 54.19 57.89 27.40
CA SER A 75 55.38 58.73 27.55
C SER A 75 55.46 59.28 28.97
N GLY A 76 55.83 58.43 29.93
CA GLY A 76 55.81 58.76 31.36
C GLY A 76 56.88 58.09 32.23
N GLY A 77 58.16 58.15 31.86
CA GLY A 77 59.24 57.63 32.70
C GLY A 77 60.64 57.94 32.16
N ASP A 78 61.37 58.83 32.84
CA ASP A 78 62.75 59.21 32.55
C ASP A 78 63.74 58.16 33.11
N GLU A 79 64.33 57.33 32.24
CA GLU A 79 65.69 56.80 32.43
C GLU A 79 66.40 56.69 31.07
N VAL A 80 67.50 57.42 30.93
CA VAL A 80 68.33 57.47 29.72
C VAL A 80 69.24 56.24 29.65
N LEU A 81 69.09 55.39 28.63
CA LEU A 81 70.07 54.36 28.26
C LEU A 81 70.33 54.32 26.75
N GLU A 82 71.60 54.22 26.41
CA GLU A 82 72.21 54.60 25.12
C GLU A 82 71.78 53.77 23.90
N ASP A 83 71.55 54.46 22.78
CA ASP A 83 71.33 53.84 21.46
C ASP A 83 72.55 53.05 20.99
N ASN A 84 72.39 51.72 20.92
CA ASN A 84 73.23 50.87 20.09
C ASN A 84 72.40 50.40 18.88
N VAL A 85 72.80 50.82 17.67
CA VAL A 85 72.15 50.40 16.42
C VAL A 85 72.44 48.91 16.18
N LYS A 86 71.55 48.06 16.67
CA LYS A 86 71.67 46.59 16.59
C LYS A 86 71.61 46.12 15.14
N SER A 87 72.51 45.20 14.77
CA SER A 87 72.48 44.53 13.47
C SER A 87 71.15 43.82 13.22
N THR A 88 70.72 43.72 11.96
CA THR A 88 69.47 43.04 11.56
C THR A 88 69.40 41.61 12.09
N PHE A 89 70.51 40.87 12.04
CA PHE A 89 70.64 39.53 12.62
C PHE A 89 70.50 39.54 14.15
N GLU A 90 70.99 40.57 14.83
CA GLU A 90 70.90 40.70 16.28
C GLU A 90 69.50 41.09 16.76
N VAL A 91 68.80 41.95 16.01
CA VAL A 91 67.37 42.21 16.22
C VAL A 91 66.56 40.92 16.02
N GLY A 92 66.83 40.17 14.94
CA GLY A 92 66.21 38.86 14.70
C GLY A 92 66.47 37.86 15.82
N ARG A 93 67.73 37.73 16.28
CA ARG A 93 68.13 36.89 17.41
C ARG A 93 67.46 37.31 18.72
N GLN A 94 67.27 38.61 18.96
CA GLN A 94 66.54 39.12 20.12
C GLN A 94 65.03 38.81 20.04
N MET A 95 64.42 38.92 18.86
CA MET A 95 63.02 38.53 18.64
C MET A 95 62.80 37.02 18.84
N VAL A 96 63.68 36.18 18.27
CA VAL A 96 63.67 34.73 18.47
C VAL A 96 63.89 34.38 19.95
N LYS A 97 64.85 35.01 20.64
CA LYS A 97 65.08 34.77 22.08
C LYS A 97 63.88 35.16 22.93
N LYS A 98 63.22 36.30 22.65
CA LYS A 98 61.97 36.70 23.30
C LYS A 98 60.85 35.67 23.06
N GLN A 99 60.75 35.13 21.84
CA GLN A 99 59.75 34.12 21.51
C GLN A 99 60.04 32.77 22.18
N ILE A 100 61.31 32.34 22.26
CA ILE A 100 61.74 31.16 23.01
C ILE A 100 61.34 31.30 24.48
N GLN A 101 61.65 32.43 25.11
CA GLN A 101 61.29 32.68 26.52
C GLN A 101 59.77 32.63 26.76
N ARG A 102 58.95 33.21 25.87
CA ARG A 102 57.47 33.09 25.96
C ARG A 102 56.99 31.65 25.86
N LEU A 103 57.61 30.83 25.01
CA LEU A 103 57.25 29.42 24.82
C LEU A 103 57.74 28.55 25.99
N GLU A 104 58.91 28.83 26.55
CA GLU A 104 59.42 28.23 27.79
C GLU A 104 58.46 28.54 28.96
N ASP A 105 58.10 29.81 29.16
CA ASP A 105 57.14 30.25 30.18
C ASP A 105 55.75 29.61 29.99
N TYR A 106 55.29 29.44 28.75
CA TYR A 106 54.01 28.78 28.45
C TYR A 106 54.05 27.28 28.76
N ASN A 107 55.16 26.60 28.44
CA ASN A 107 55.34 25.18 28.72
C ASN A 107 55.53 24.86 30.21
N ILE A 108 56.02 25.81 31.00
CA ILE A 108 56.19 25.68 32.46
C ILE A 108 54.85 25.92 33.20
N LYS A 109 53.94 26.71 32.63
CA LYS A 109 52.61 26.99 33.21
C LYS A 109 51.71 25.75 33.11
N GLU A 110 50.73 25.70 34.02
CA GLU A 110 49.68 24.69 33.97
C GLU A 110 48.87 24.81 32.67
N LYS A 111 48.57 23.66 32.07
CA LYS A 111 47.75 23.60 30.85
C LYS A 111 46.34 24.10 31.15
N PRO A 112 45.68 24.83 30.22
CA PRO A 112 44.28 25.21 30.38
C PRO A 112 43.38 23.97 30.51
N TRP A 113 42.24 24.13 31.18
CA TRP A 113 41.33 23.03 31.54
C TRP A 113 40.87 22.20 30.34
N ASN A 114 40.69 22.81 29.17
CA ASN A 114 40.30 22.12 27.93
C ASN A 114 41.38 21.17 27.38
N LEU A 115 42.65 21.31 27.79
CA LEU A 115 43.77 20.43 27.47
C LEU A 115 44.08 19.41 28.58
N GLN A 116 43.31 19.41 29.68
CA GLN A 116 43.41 18.44 30.76
C GLN A 116 42.34 17.36 30.61
N GLY A 117 42.66 16.12 31.01
CA GLY A 117 41.68 15.05 31.13
C GLY A 117 40.91 15.13 32.44
N GLU A 118 39.74 14.49 32.50
CA GLU A 118 38.97 14.25 33.75
C GLU A 118 38.65 15.53 34.56
N VAL A 119 38.42 16.65 33.89
CA VAL A 119 38.18 17.95 34.55
C VAL A 119 36.83 18.02 35.24
N GLU A 120 36.85 18.15 36.56
CA GLU A 120 35.67 18.43 37.38
C GLU A 120 35.10 19.85 37.18
N ALA A 121 33.83 20.03 37.52
CA ALA A 121 33.14 21.32 37.37
C ALA A 121 33.75 22.48 38.20
N GLN A 122 34.50 22.18 39.27
CA GLN A 122 35.17 23.19 40.10
C GLN A 122 36.52 23.67 39.51
N ASN A 123 37.18 22.84 38.70
CA ASN A 123 38.52 23.10 38.16
C ASN A 123 38.51 23.94 36.87
N ARG A 124 37.33 24.41 36.46
CA ARG A 124 37.11 25.20 35.23
C ARG A 124 36.23 26.42 35.54
N PRO A 125 36.45 27.56 34.87
CA PRO A 125 35.65 28.76 35.12
C PRO A 125 34.17 28.55 34.75
N GLU A 126 33.30 29.26 35.47
CA GLU A 126 31.85 29.19 35.27
C GLU A 126 31.47 29.49 33.82
N ASN A 127 30.45 28.80 33.30
CA ASN A 127 29.93 28.91 31.93
C ASN A 127 30.93 28.64 30.79
N SER A 128 32.18 28.26 31.07
CA SER A 128 33.20 28.00 30.03
C SER A 128 32.83 26.84 29.08
N LEU A 129 31.93 25.93 29.49
CA LEU A 129 31.39 24.89 28.59
C LEU A 129 30.61 25.46 27.39
N LEU A 130 30.01 26.64 27.54
CA LEU A 130 29.19 27.26 26.48
C LEU A 130 30.04 27.93 25.40
N GLN A 131 31.33 28.16 25.68
CA GLN A 131 32.29 28.77 24.77
C GLN A 131 33.02 27.72 23.91
N GLU A 132 33.14 26.49 24.40
CA GLU A 132 33.91 25.41 23.79
C GLU A 132 33.02 24.46 22.97
N HIS A 133 33.47 24.11 21.76
CA HIS A 133 32.74 23.21 20.87
C HIS A 133 33.13 21.74 21.09
N LEU A 134 32.57 21.12 22.13
CA LEU A 134 32.78 19.70 22.44
C LEU A 134 31.80 18.80 21.66
N GLN A 135 32.33 17.67 21.14
CA GLN A 135 31.52 16.60 20.56
C GLN A 135 31.29 15.50 21.60
N PHE A 136 30.05 15.04 21.73
CA PHE A 136 29.68 13.97 22.66
C PHE A 136 28.48 13.18 22.13
N ASP A 137 28.38 11.91 22.50
CA ASP A 137 27.33 11.02 22.02
C ASP A 137 26.02 11.19 22.81
N HIS A 138 24.90 11.26 22.09
CA HIS A 138 23.57 11.23 22.67
C HIS A 138 22.99 9.81 22.67
N MET A 139 22.64 9.30 23.86
CA MET A 139 22.12 7.92 24.02
C MET A 139 20.74 7.68 23.40
N THR A 140 19.97 8.73 23.11
CA THR A 140 18.60 8.63 22.61
C THR A 140 18.36 9.53 21.40
N ARG A 141 17.54 9.04 20.47
CA ARG A 141 17.02 9.87 19.37
C ARG A 141 16.03 10.87 19.96
N GLN A 142 16.28 12.16 19.73
CA GLN A 142 15.35 13.23 20.09
C GLN A 142 14.04 13.08 19.33
N ALA A 143 12.93 13.48 19.94
CA ALA A 143 11.64 13.50 19.26
C ALA A 143 11.69 14.50 18.09
N PRO A 144 11.23 14.15 16.88
CA PRO A 144 11.26 15.06 15.75
C PRO A 144 10.33 16.25 16.00
N ALA A 145 10.82 17.46 15.75
CA ALA A 145 10.02 18.66 15.81
C ALA A 145 8.96 18.66 14.68
N ILE A 146 7.72 19.00 15.03
CA ILE A 146 6.61 19.09 14.05
C ILE A 146 6.75 20.40 13.29
N THR A 147 7.43 20.37 12.14
CA THR A 147 7.56 21.52 11.23
C THR A 147 6.41 21.56 10.22
N GLU A 148 6.13 22.73 9.64
CA GLU A 148 5.12 22.88 8.59
C GLU A 148 5.36 21.98 7.36
N GLU A 149 6.60 21.63 7.08
CA GLU A 149 6.93 20.74 5.97
C GLU A 149 6.44 19.31 6.25
N THR A 150 6.61 18.83 7.49
CA THR A 150 6.11 17.51 7.90
C THR A 150 4.58 17.46 7.91
N THR A 151 3.90 18.53 8.35
CA THR A 151 2.43 18.58 8.33
C THR A 151 1.89 18.60 6.89
N ARG A 152 2.49 19.40 5.99
CA ARG A 152 2.14 19.41 4.56
C ARG A 152 2.38 18.06 3.88
N GLN A 153 3.39 17.28 4.31
CA GLN A 153 3.60 15.91 3.84
C GLN A 153 2.50 14.96 4.32
N PHE A 154 2.12 15.01 5.61
CA PHE A 154 1.01 14.22 6.13
C PHE A 154 -0.33 14.57 5.46
N GLU A 155 -0.61 15.85 5.23
CA GLU A 155 -1.81 16.31 4.52
C GLU A 155 -1.90 15.72 3.11
N ARG A 156 -0.80 15.69 2.35
CA ARG A 156 -0.75 15.04 1.02
C ARG A 156 -1.11 13.55 1.13
N ILE A 157 -0.48 12.81 2.03
CA ILE A 157 -0.75 11.38 2.25
C ILE A 157 -2.21 11.13 2.63
N ILE A 158 -2.79 11.98 3.49
CA ILE A 158 -4.21 11.89 3.91
C ILE A 158 -5.13 12.17 2.71
N LEU A 159 -4.85 13.23 1.93
CA LEU A 159 -5.63 13.59 0.75
C LEU A 159 -5.58 12.51 -0.34
N ASP A 160 -4.42 11.87 -0.53
CA ASP A 160 -4.25 10.76 -1.47
C ASP A 160 -5.04 9.52 -1.00
N ARG A 161 -4.92 9.12 0.28
CA ARG A 161 -5.74 8.04 0.87
C ARG A 161 -7.25 8.31 0.76
N MET A 162 -7.68 9.57 0.96
CA MET A 162 -9.08 9.98 0.78
C MET A 162 -9.54 9.89 -0.69
N ARG A 163 -8.66 10.24 -1.64
CA ARG A 163 -8.93 10.13 -3.09
C ARG A 163 -9.12 8.68 -3.50
N ASP A 164 -8.22 7.81 -3.04
CA ASP A 164 -8.21 6.37 -3.34
C ASP A 164 -9.23 5.58 -2.52
N LYS A 165 -9.74 6.18 -1.43
CA LYS A 165 -10.64 5.57 -0.42
C LYS A 165 -10.01 4.33 0.24
N ALA A 166 -8.69 4.40 0.45
CA ALA A 166 -7.92 3.40 1.17
C ALA A 166 -8.07 3.63 2.68
N TRP A 167 -9.07 2.98 3.26
CA TRP A 167 -9.39 3.06 4.69
C TRP A 167 -8.99 1.76 5.40
N ASP A 168 -8.21 1.89 6.47
CA ASP A 168 -7.79 0.77 7.32
C ASP A 168 -8.84 0.41 8.40
N ASP A 169 -10.09 0.87 8.23
CA ASP A 169 -11.20 0.68 9.17
C ASP A 169 -11.62 -0.79 9.30
N VAL A 170 -11.84 -1.24 10.54
CA VAL A 170 -12.25 -2.62 10.82
C VAL A 170 -13.69 -2.86 10.36
N GLU A 171 -13.86 -3.65 9.30
CA GLU A 171 -15.17 -4.02 8.78
C GLU A 171 -16.00 -4.86 9.77
N ARG A 172 -17.29 -4.52 9.89
CA ARG A 172 -18.23 -5.30 10.70
C ARG A 172 -18.45 -6.68 10.10
N LYS A 173 -17.97 -7.72 10.79
CA LYS A 173 -18.21 -9.13 10.45
C LYS A 173 -19.70 -9.46 10.52
N HIS A 174 -20.34 -9.63 9.37
CA HIS A 174 -21.69 -10.19 9.29
C HIS A 174 -21.61 -11.72 9.43
N LYS A 175 -22.50 -12.33 10.22
CA LYS A 175 -22.64 -13.80 10.24
C LYS A 175 -23.06 -14.26 8.84
N PRO A 176 -22.51 -15.33 8.25
CA PRO A 176 -23.07 -15.84 7.00
C PRO A 176 -24.55 -16.18 7.25
N THR A 177 -25.46 -15.51 6.54
CA THR A 177 -26.85 -15.96 6.47
C THR A 177 -26.81 -17.23 5.64
N GLU A 178 -26.99 -18.37 6.29
CA GLU A 178 -27.24 -19.64 5.62
C GLU A 178 -28.63 -19.54 4.98
N GLU A 179 -28.67 -19.03 3.74
CA GLU A 179 -29.89 -19.00 2.96
C GLU A 179 -30.35 -20.46 2.75
N PRO A 180 -31.51 -20.89 3.29
CA PRO A 180 -31.92 -22.30 3.27
C PRO A 180 -32.16 -22.87 1.85
N PHE A 181 -32.06 -22.02 0.82
CA PHE A 181 -32.25 -22.35 -0.59
C PHE A 181 -30.97 -22.30 -1.45
N GLU A 182 -29.76 -22.17 -0.87
CA GLU A 182 -28.50 -22.27 -1.64
C GLU A 182 -28.20 -23.71 -2.15
N PHE A 183 -29.15 -24.64 -2.02
CA PHE A 183 -29.14 -26.01 -2.53
C PHE A 183 -29.23 -26.15 -4.07
N ARG A 184 -28.82 -25.14 -4.84
CA ARG A 184 -28.33 -25.36 -6.21
C ARG A 184 -26.90 -25.92 -6.16
N ARG A 185 -26.75 -27.09 -5.50
CA ARG A 185 -25.59 -27.97 -5.71
C ARG A 185 -25.42 -28.09 -7.22
N ARG A 186 -24.21 -27.86 -7.73
CA ARG A 186 -23.90 -28.15 -9.13
C ARG A 186 -24.03 -29.66 -9.26
N VAL A 187 -25.12 -30.14 -9.82
CA VAL A 187 -25.31 -31.56 -10.11
C VAL A 187 -24.17 -31.93 -11.04
N ALA A 188 -23.22 -32.72 -10.54
CA ALA A 188 -22.19 -33.31 -11.37
C ALA A 188 -22.92 -34.19 -12.39
N LEU A 189 -22.74 -33.91 -13.68
CA LEU A 189 -23.34 -34.72 -14.73
C LEU A 189 -22.49 -35.97 -14.88
N ASP A 190 -22.97 -37.08 -14.33
CA ASP A 190 -22.34 -38.38 -14.51
C ASP A 190 -22.24 -38.70 -16.00
N GLN A 191 -21.03 -38.97 -16.48
CA GLN A 191 -20.75 -39.29 -17.89
C GLN A 191 -20.87 -40.79 -18.19
N GLU A 192 -21.20 -41.60 -17.19
CA GLU A 192 -21.51 -43.02 -17.37
C GLU A 192 -22.83 -43.20 -18.13
N LYS A 193 -22.92 -44.25 -18.94
CA LYS A 193 -24.16 -44.58 -19.65
C LYS A 193 -25.25 -44.97 -18.65
N SER A 194 -26.42 -44.36 -18.76
CA SER A 194 -27.53 -44.60 -17.84
C SER A 194 -27.96 -46.08 -17.81
N LYS A 195 -27.96 -46.69 -16.63
CA LYS A 195 -28.41 -48.07 -16.40
C LYS A 195 -29.93 -48.26 -16.54
N LEU A 196 -30.68 -47.15 -16.62
CA LEU A 196 -32.14 -47.12 -16.72
C LEU A 196 -32.57 -46.75 -18.16
N SER A 197 -33.70 -47.30 -18.59
CA SER A 197 -34.33 -46.95 -19.87
C SER A 197 -35.00 -45.57 -19.81
N LEU A 198 -35.11 -44.88 -20.94
CA LEU A 198 -35.74 -43.56 -21.04
C LEU A 198 -37.17 -43.52 -20.47
N ALA A 199 -37.97 -44.57 -20.74
CA ALA A 199 -39.33 -44.68 -20.19
C ALA A 199 -39.34 -44.73 -18.64
N GLN A 200 -38.39 -45.46 -18.05
CA GLN A 200 -38.25 -45.58 -16.60
C GLN A 200 -37.72 -44.29 -15.96
N VAL A 201 -36.89 -43.52 -16.68
CA VAL A 201 -36.49 -42.17 -16.26
C VAL A 201 -37.69 -41.23 -16.23
N TYR A 202 -38.58 -41.28 -17.23
CA TYR A 202 -39.82 -40.49 -17.23
C TYR A 202 -40.78 -40.89 -16.11
N GLU A 203 -40.99 -42.18 -15.87
CA GLU A 203 -41.80 -42.70 -14.76
C GLU A 203 -41.26 -42.20 -13.40
N GLN A 204 -39.96 -42.38 -13.15
CA GLN A 204 -39.31 -41.89 -11.94
C GLN A 204 -39.37 -40.36 -11.83
N GLN A 205 -39.27 -39.63 -12.94
CA GLN A 205 -39.38 -38.17 -12.93
C GLN A 205 -40.81 -37.73 -12.60
N PHE A 206 -41.84 -38.39 -13.12
CA PHE A 206 -43.23 -38.11 -12.80
C PHE A 206 -43.53 -38.38 -11.31
N ILE A 207 -43.08 -39.52 -10.78
CA ILE A 207 -43.19 -39.84 -9.36
C ILE A 207 -42.44 -38.80 -8.51
N LYS A 208 -41.20 -38.43 -8.88
CA LYS A 208 -40.41 -37.39 -8.19
C LYS A 208 -41.00 -35.98 -8.28
N GLN A 209 -41.79 -35.67 -9.31
CA GLN A 209 -42.51 -34.40 -9.42
C GLN A 209 -43.71 -34.35 -8.48
N ASN A 210 -44.41 -35.47 -8.27
CA ASN A 210 -45.45 -35.58 -7.25
C ASN A 210 -44.88 -35.70 -5.82
N SER A 211 -43.75 -36.38 -5.63
CA SER A 211 -43.09 -36.49 -4.33
C SER A 211 -42.04 -35.38 -4.16
N GLN A 212 -42.47 -34.22 -3.66
CA GLN A 212 -41.66 -33.01 -3.46
C GLN A 212 -40.46 -33.11 -2.48
N VAL A 213 -40.08 -34.33 -2.07
CA VAL A 213 -38.98 -34.60 -1.16
C VAL A 213 -37.72 -34.95 -1.95
N GLN A 214 -36.81 -33.97 -2.08
CA GLN A 214 -35.42 -34.29 -2.37
C GLN A 214 -34.84 -34.98 -1.12
N LYS A 215 -34.63 -36.28 -1.19
CA LYS A 215 -33.96 -37.02 -0.13
C LYS A 215 -32.52 -36.54 -0.04
N GLU A 216 -32.07 -36.24 1.16
CA GLU A 216 -30.66 -35.96 1.42
C GLU A 216 -29.84 -37.26 1.30
N ASP A 217 -28.52 -37.14 1.23
CA ASP A 217 -27.65 -38.31 1.18
C ASP A 217 -27.82 -39.11 2.50
N PRO A 218 -28.13 -40.43 2.48
CA PRO A 218 -28.51 -41.17 3.69
C PRO A 218 -27.42 -41.18 4.76
N ALA A 219 -26.14 -41.14 4.36
CA ALA A 219 -25.01 -40.96 5.27
C ALA A 219 -25.09 -39.66 6.09
N HIS A 220 -25.68 -38.58 5.57
CA HIS A 220 -25.91 -37.34 6.34
C HIS A 220 -27.04 -37.50 7.36
N GLU A 221 -28.07 -38.31 7.08
CA GLU A 221 -29.12 -38.66 8.06
C GLU A 221 -28.53 -39.51 9.20
N GLU A 222 -27.75 -40.54 8.88
CA GLU A 222 -27.02 -41.37 9.84
C GLU A 222 -26.07 -40.54 10.73
N ILE A 223 -25.25 -39.66 10.14
CA ILE A 223 -24.37 -38.78 10.90
C ILE A 223 -25.16 -37.86 11.84
N ARG A 224 -26.31 -37.31 11.41
CA ARG A 224 -27.14 -36.43 12.25
C ARG A 224 -27.81 -37.16 13.41
N THR A 225 -28.26 -38.40 13.21
CA THR A 225 -28.84 -39.21 14.29
C THR A 225 -27.78 -39.62 15.32
N LEU A 226 -26.60 -40.08 14.86
CA LEU A 226 -25.46 -40.39 15.73
C LEU A 226 -24.96 -39.16 16.50
N MET A 227 -24.81 -38.02 15.82
CA MET A 227 -24.39 -36.75 16.44
C MET A 227 -25.38 -36.28 17.51
N SER A 228 -26.69 -36.41 17.24
CA SER A 228 -27.74 -36.06 18.21
C SER A 228 -27.70 -36.99 19.43
N SER A 229 -27.53 -38.31 19.22
CA SER A 229 -27.39 -39.29 20.31
C SER A 229 -26.12 -39.07 21.15
N LEU A 230 -25.01 -38.69 20.50
CA LEU A 230 -23.75 -38.40 21.18
C LEU A 230 -23.86 -37.14 22.02
N PHE A 231 -24.41 -36.05 21.47
CA PHE A 231 -24.59 -34.81 22.23
C PHE A 231 -25.56 -34.99 23.40
N THR A 232 -26.70 -35.66 23.26
CA THR A 232 -27.60 -35.88 24.42
C THR A 232 -26.93 -36.66 25.56
N LYS A 233 -25.99 -37.57 25.26
CA LYS A 233 -25.20 -38.30 26.26
C LYS A 233 -24.14 -37.41 26.93
N LEU A 234 -23.46 -36.55 26.17
CA LEU A 234 -22.49 -35.59 26.73
C LEU A 234 -23.17 -34.47 27.54
N ASP A 235 -24.32 -34.00 27.08
CA ASP A 235 -25.15 -33.00 27.75
C ASP A 235 -25.60 -33.54 29.12
N ALA A 236 -26.04 -34.80 29.18
CA ALA A 236 -26.40 -35.49 30.42
C ALA A 236 -25.18 -35.74 31.34
N LEU A 237 -24.04 -36.16 30.78
CA LEU A 237 -22.80 -36.41 31.54
C LEU A 237 -22.25 -35.13 32.20
N SER A 238 -22.49 -33.96 31.60
CA SER A 238 -22.07 -32.64 32.09
C SER A 238 -23.13 -31.93 32.96
N ASN A 239 -24.13 -32.67 33.45
CA ASN A 239 -25.25 -32.14 34.26
C ASN A 239 -25.95 -30.94 33.61
N PHE A 240 -26.02 -30.90 32.27
CA PHE A 240 -26.60 -29.83 31.47
C PHE A 240 -25.96 -28.42 31.66
N HIS A 241 -24.74 -28.33 32.18
CA HIS A 241 -23.98 -27.08 32.27
C HIS A 241 -23.25 -26.72 30.96
N LEU A 242 -24.01 -26.48 29.87
CA LEU A 242 -23.44 -26.23 28.54
C LEU A 242 -23.75 -24.84 27.98
N LEU A 243 -22.95 -24.44 26.98
CA LEU A 243 -23.31 -23.34 26.08
C LEU A 243 -24.44 -23.82 25.17
N PRO A 244 -25.50 -23.02 24.95
CA PRO A 244 -26.60 -23.40 24.07
C PRO A 244 -26.11 -23.61 22.63
N LYS A 245 -26.77 -24.54 21.92
CA LYS A 245 -26.49 -24.83 20.50
C LYS A 245 -26.60 -23.54 19.67
N ARG A 246 -25.75 -23.41 18.66
CA ARG A 246 -25.74 -22.23 17.77
C ARG A 246 -27.09 -22.15 17.06
N VAL A 247 -27.73 -20.98 17.11
CA VAL A 247 -29.01 -20.73 16.44
C VAL A 247 -28.84 -20.87 14.92
N SER A 248 -29.36 -21.96 14.37
CA SER A 248 -29.59 -22.19 12.95
C SER A 248 -30.93 -21.58 12.51
N SER A 249 -31.02 -21.15 11.25
CA SER A 249 -32.26 -20.62 10.68
C SER A 249 -33.17 -21.77 10.22
N GLU A 250 -34.06 -22.21 11.10
CA GLU A 250 -35.05 -23.25 10.81
C GLU A 250 -36.32 -22.65 10.15
N LEU A 251 -36.75 -23.25 9.03
CA LEU A 251 -38.00 -22.87 8.36
C LEU A 251 -39.17 -23.70 8.89
N LYS A 252 -40.01 -23.12 9.73
CA LYS A 252 -41.28 -23.73 10.18
C LYS A 252 -42.44 -23.26 9.28
N ILE A 253 -42.98 -24.16 8.48
CA ILE A 253 -44.20 -23.91 7.70
C ILE A 253 -45.41 -24.14 8.62
N VAL A 254 -46.20 -23.10 8.84
CA VAL A 254 -47.43 -23.16 9.66
C VAL A 254 -48.65 -23.10 8.72
N SER A 255 -49.55 -24.07 8.84
CA SER A 255 -50.83 -24.09 8.13
C SER A 255 -51.89 -23.27 8.89
N ASN A 256 -52.83 -22.66 8.17
CA ASN A 256 -53.96 -21.99 8.79
C ASN A 256 -54.96 -23.03 9.35
N LEU A 257 -54.80 -23.36 10.63
CA LEU A 257 -55.70 -24.20 11.43
C LEU A 257 -56.22 -23.37 12.61
N PRO A 258 -57.37 -23.74 13.22
CA PRO A 258 -57.79 -23.16 14.50
C PRO A 258 -56.88 -23.62 15.64
N SER A 259 -56.58 -22.74 16.60
CA SER A 259 -55.69 -22.98 17.74
C SER A 259 -56.03 -24.25 18.51
N VAL A 260 -57.33 -24.50 18.71
CA VAL A 260 -57.91 -25.71 19.33
C VAL A 260 -57.37 -27.03 18.77
N THR A 261 -56.90 -27.07 17.51
CA THR A 261 -56.30 -28.30 16.91
C THR A 261 -54.82 -28.52 17.24
N VAL A 262 -54.17 -27.52 17.82
CA VAL A 262 -52.76 -27.56 18.28
C VAL A 262 -52.68 -27.52 19.81
N GLU A 263 -53.71 -27.01 20.49
CA GLU A 263 -53.87 -27.09 21.94
C GLU A 263 -53.96 -28.56 22.42
N GLU A 264 -53.55 -28.81 23.67
CA GLU A 264 -53.61 -30.14 24.28
C GLU A 264 -55.06 -30.59 24.49
N VAL A 265 -55.32 -31.90 24.36
CA VAL A 265 -56.67 -32.48 24.51
C VAL A 265 -57.12 -32.41 25.97
N THR A 266 -57.70 -31.26 26.31
CA THR A 266 -58.25 -30.92 27.63
C THR A 266 -59.71 -30.47 27.45
N PRO A 267 -60.57 -30.64 28.46
CA PRO A 267 -62.01 -30.33 28.33
C PRO A 267 -62.34 -28.83 28.28
N ILE A 268 -61.34 -27.94 28.34
CA ILE A 268 -61.50 -26.48 28.34
C ILE A 268 -60.55 -25.89 27.30
N SER A 269 -61.09 -25.52 26.14
CA SER A 269 -60.34 -24.77 25.12
C SER A 269 -59.96 -23.38 25.64
N MET A 270 -58.75 -22.91 25.37
CA MET A 270 -58.33 -21.57 25.78
C MET A 270 -58.65 -20.50 24.74
N THR A 271 -58.51 -20.81 23.45
CA THR A 271 -58.72 -19.83 22.37
C THR A 271 -59.35 -20.38 21.09
N ASP A 272 -60.34 -19.66 20.54
CA ASP A 272 -60.97 -19.97 19.24
C ASP A 272 -60.25 -19.31 18.04
N ALA A 273 -59.06 -18.76 18.24
CA ALA A 273 -58.32 -18.01 17.21
C ALA A 273 -57.74 -18.92 16.11
N GLN A 274 -57.49 -18.38 14.93
CA GLN A 274 -56.68 -19.04 13.89
C GLN A 274 -55.19 -18.84 14.15
N LEU A 275 -54.36 -19.83 13.79
CA LEU A 275 -52.91 -19.77 13.96
C LEU A 275 -52.21 -18.71 13.09
N LEU A 276 -52.81 -18.37 11.95
CA LEU A 276 -52.24 -17.47 10.96
C LEU A 276 -52.81 -16.05 11.12
N ALA A 277 -51.95 -15.03 11.14
CA ALA A 277 -52.39 -13.66 11.37
C ALA A 277 -53.17 -13.11 10.16
N PRO A 278 -54.10 -12.16 10.34
CA PRO A 278 -54.85 -11.57 9.22
C PRO A 278 -53.97 -10.92 8.14
N GLU A 279 -52.78 -10.42 8.49
CA GLU A 279 -51.81 -9.87 7.53
C GLU A 279 -51.07 -10.94 6.73
N GLU A 280 -50.95 -12.15 7.28
CA GLU A 280 -50.34 -13.33 6.62
C GLU A 280 -51.37 -14.07 5.75
N VAL A 281 -52.64 -14.11 6.18
CA VAL A 281 -53.77 -14.57 5.35
C VAL A 281 -53.99 -13.62 4.16
N LYS A 282 -53.85 -12.30 4.38
CA LYS A 282 -54.05 -11.28 3.35
C LYS A 282 -53.07 -10.12 3.53
N GLU A 283 -51.98 -10.16 2.77
CA GLU A 283 -51.06 -9.03 2.67
C GLU A 283 -51.80 -7.74 2.26
N LYS A 284 -51.46 -6.62 2.90
CA LYS A 284 -51.94 -5.30 2.48
C LYS A 284 -51.42 -5.02 1.07
N PRO A 285 -52.29 -4.70 0.08
CA PRO A 285 -51.85 -4.52 -1.30
C PRO A 285 -50.82 -3.39 -1.38
N HIS A 286 -49.61 -3.73 -1.83
CA HIS A 286 -48.47 -2.82 -1.82
C HIS A 286 -48.61 -1.59 -2.75
N LYS A 287 -49.72 -1.56 -3.51
CA LYS A 287 -50.19 -0.45 -4.34
C LYS A 287 -51.38 0.19 -3.63
N GLU A 288 -51.16 1.34 -2.96
CA GLU A 288 -52.24 2.31 -2.80
C GLU A 288 -52.84 2.59 -4.19
N VAL A 289 -54.17 2.64 -4.28
CA VAL A 289 -54.85 3.07 -5.50
C VAL A 289 -54.30 4.44 -5.89
N VAL A 290 -53.90 4.60 -7.14
CA VAL A 290 -53.34 5.86 -7.65
C VAL A 290 -54.49 6.81 -8.01
N GLU A 291 -55.29 7.15 -7.00
CA GLU A 291 -56.13 8.35 -7.04
C GLU A 291 -55.22 9.59 -7.18
N GLU A 292 -55.79 10.73 -7.59
CA GLU A 292 -55.05 11.89 -8.11
C GLU A 292 -54.12 12.58 -7.09
N LYS A 293 -52.94 11.97 -6.87
CA LYS A 293 -51.90 12.53 -6.00
C LYS A 293 -51.35 13.82 -6.62
N THR A 294 -51.53 14.93 -5.90
CA THR A 294 -50.98 16.23 -6.28
C THR A 294 -49.48 16.15 -6.62
N LYS A 295 -49.01 17.00 -7.54
CA LYS A 295 -47.62 17.01 -8.04
C LYS A 295 -46.59 17.02 -6.89
N SER A 296 -46.87 17.77 -5.82
CA SER A 296 -46.06 17.84 -4.60
C SER A 296 -45.98 16.52 -3.83
N ARG A 297 -47.11 15.81 -3.66
CA ARG A 297 -47.15 14.48 -2.99
C ARG A 297 -46.35 13.45 -3.79
N ARG A 298 -46.53 13.40 -5.12
CA ARG A 298 -45.75 12.54 -6.03
C ARG A 298 -44.24 12.79 -5.94
N LEU A 299 -43.82 14.06 -5.83
CA LEU A 299 -42.40 14.41 -5.70
C LEU A 299 -41.81 14.00 -4.34
N ARG A 300 -42.58 14.16 -3.25
CA ARG A 300 -42.21 13.70 -1.89
C ARG A 300 -42.07 12.18 -1.84
N GLU A 301 -43.03 11.44 -2.38
CA GLU A 301 -42.96 9.96 -2.48
C GLU A 301 -41.75 9.50 -3.31
N ARG A 302 -41.46 10.17 -4.45
CA ARG A 302 -40.25 9.90 -5.24
C ARG A 302 -38.96 10.15 -4.45
N ARG A 303 -38.90 11.21 -3.64
CA ARG A 303 -37.75 11.53 -2.77
C ARG A 303 -37.56 10.44 -1.70
N ILE A 304 -38.64 10.01 -1.04
CA ILE A 304 -38.61 8.94 -0.04
C ILE A 304 -38.18 7.60 -0.67
N LYS A 305 -38.72 7.24 -1.84
CA LYS A 305 -38.33 6.02 -2.57
C LYS A 305 -36.86 6.04 -3.01
N ARG A 306 -36.35 7.20 -3.46
CA ARG A 306 -34.92 7.39 -3.79
C ARG A 306 -34.03 7.28 -2.56
N ALA A 307 -34.42 7.88 -1.44
CA ALA A 307 -33.70 7.79 -0.17
C ALA A 307 -33.64 6.35 0.36
N ARG A 308 -34.77 5.64 0.41
CA ARG A 308 -34.83 4.21 0.78
C ARG A 308 -33.97 3.33 -0.14
N ARG A 309 -33.97 3.57 -1.46
CA ARG A 309 -33.10 2.86 -2.39
C ARG A 309 -31.61 3.17 -2.15
N LYS A 310 -31.24 4.43 -1.93
CA LYS A 310 -29.85 4.83 -1.64
C LYS A 310 -29.36 4.20 -0.33
N ALA A 311 -30.19 4.18 0.71
CA ALA A 311 -29.87 3.52 1.98
C ALA A 311 -29.64 2.01 1.81
N LYS A 312 -30.50 1.30 1.05
CA LYS A 312 -30.30 -0.12 0.73
C LYS A 312 -29.04 -0.38 -0.08
N GLN A 313 -28.68 0.51 -1.01
CA GLN A 313 -27.45 0.38 -1.82
C GLN A 313 -26.17 0.81 -1.09
N ALA A 314 -26.28 1.56 0.02
CA ALA A 314 -25.16 1.96 0.85
C ALA A 314 -24.72 0.86 1.83
N VAL A 315 -25.53 -0.19 2.01
CA VAL A 315 -25.10 -1.45 2.61
C VAL A 315 -24.44 -2.28 1.50
N PRO A 316 -23.11 -2.52 1.53
CA PRO A 316 -22.45 -3.30 0.49
C PRO A 316 -22.77 -4.78 0.68
N ASP A 317 -23.73 -5.29 -0.10
CA ASP A 317 -23.95 -6.74 -0.25
C ASP A 317 -22.70 -7.38 -0.88
N LYS A 318 -21.77 -7.85 -0.04
CA LYS A 318 -20.55 -8.56 -0.46
C LYS A 318 -20.80 -9.86 -1.22
N LYS A 319 -22.06 -10.26 -1.43
CA LYS A 319 -22.46 -11.29 -2.40
C LYS A 319 -21.94 -10.95 -3.82
N GLY A 320 -21.91 -9.67 -4.21
CA GLY A 320 -21.41 -9.22 -5.52
C GLY A 320 -19.94 -9.55 -5.82
N ASN A 321 -19.03 -9.32 -4.86
CA ASN A 321 -17.59 -9.59 -5.06
C ASN A 321 -17.29 -11.07 -5.32
N LYS A 322 -18.10 -12.00 -4.79
CA LYS A 322 -17.96 -13.44 -5.07
C LYS A 322 -18.33 -13.77 -6.51
N GLU A 323 -19.43 -13.22 -7.03
CA GLU A 323 -19.82 -13.42 -8.44
C GLU A 323 -18.81 -12.82 -9.42
N GLU A 324 -18.27 -11.65 -9.10
CA GLU A 324 -17.30 -10.96 -9.96
C GLU A 324 -15.91 -11.62 -9.93
N ALA A 325 -15.47 -12.13 -8.78
CA ALA A 325 -14.27 -12.96 -8.67
C ALA A 325 -14.43 -14.28 -9.44
N VAL A 326 -15.58 -14.96 -9.32
CA VAL A 326 -15.88 -16.19 -10.07
C VAL A 326 -15.88 -15.94 -11.58
N ARG A 327 -16.40 -14.79 -12.06
CA ARG A 327 -16.32 -14.39 -13.48
C ARG A 327 -14.90 -14.14 -13.97
N LYS A 328 -14.00 -13.63 -13.12
CA LYS A 328 -12.57 -13.47 -13.45
C LYS A 328 -11.85 -14.82 -13.53
N VAL A 329 -12.09 -15.73 -12.57
CA VAL A 329 -11.51 -17.09 -12.58
C VAL A 329 -12.01 -17.91 -13.78
N LEU A 330 -13.30 -17.80 -14.14
CA LEU A 330 -13.86 -18.47 -15.32
C LEU A 330 -13.29 -17.98 -16.67
N ARG A 331 -12.62 -16.81 -16.72
CA ARG A 331 -11.88 -16.34 -17.90
C ARG A 331 -10.46 -16.91 -18.01
N GLY A 332 -9.88 -17.40 -16.91
CA GLY A 332 -8.51 -17.93 -16.88
C GLY A 332 -8.40 -19.42 -17.19
N SER A 333 -9.51 -20.17 -17.18
CA SER A 333 -9.53 -21.59 -17.51
C SER A 333 -9.61 -21.82 -19.02
N SER A 334 -8.86 -22.79 -19.53
CA SER A 334 -8.66 -23.11 -20.96
C SER A 334 -9.87 -23.75 -21.67
N ALA A 335 -11.08 -23.49 -21.20
CA ALA A 335 -12.31 -23.81 -21.93
C ALA A 335 -12.47 -22.85 -23.12
N LYS A 336 -12.28 -23.37 -24.35
CA LYS A 336 -12.60 -22.66 -25.60
C LYS A 336 -14.11 -22.50 -25.80
N LEU A 337 -14.74 -21.70 -24.94
CA LEU A 337 -16.08 -21.17 -25.18
C LEU A 337 -16.03 -20.19 -26.36
N LEU A 338 -17.03 -20.31 -27.22
CA LEU A 338 -17.16 -19.55 -28.46
C LEU A 338 -17.03 -18.04 -28.19
N LYS A 339 -16.29 -17.32 -29.05
CA LYS A 339 -16.31 -15.85 -29.07
C LYS A 339 -17.72 -15.37 -29.40
N GLU A 340 -18.52 -15.09 -28.38
CA GLU A 340 -19.88 -14.57 -28.50
C GLU A 340 -19.85 -13.07 -28.80
N GLY A 341 -19.43 -12.76 -30.03
CA GLY A 341 -19.45 -11.42 -30.60
C GLY A 341 -20.84 -11.03 -31.13
N GLU A 342 -21.90 -11.26 -30.37
CA GLU A 342 -23.26 -10.76 -30.69
C GLU A 342 -24.14 -10.78 -29.42
N LYS A 343 -24.37 -9.60 -28.82
CA LYS A 343 -25.18 -9.46 -27.60
C LYS A 343 -26.67 -9.59 -27.91
N THR A 344 -27.17 -10.82 -28.07
CA THR A 344 -28.62 -11.10 -28.06
C THR A 344 -29.00 -11.79 -26.76
N THR A 345 -29.80 -11.11 -25.93
CA THR A 345 -30.30 -11.68 -24.68
C THR A 345 -31.32 -12.77 -24.99
N LEU A 346 -30.92 -14.04 -24.80
CA LEU A 346 -31.74 -15.23 -24.96
C LEU A 346 -32.78 -15.36 -23.84
N SER A 347 -33.69 -14.39 -23.77
CA SER A 347 -34.74 -14.25 -22.75
C SER A 347 -35.97 -15.12 -23.02
N SER A 348 -36.00 -15.87 -24.13
CA SER A 348 -37.13 -16.71 -24.54
C SER A 348 -36.67 -17.89 -25.38
N SER A 349 -37.24 -19.07 -25.10
CA SER A 349 -36.98 -20.32 -25.82
C SER A 349 -37.24 -20.22 -27.33
N LYS A 350 -38.27 -19.46 -27.76
CA LYS A 350 -38.55 -19.28 -29.19
C LYS A 350 -37.37 -18.65 -29.95
N LYS A 351 -36.77 -17.60 -29.39
CA LYS A 351 -35.60 -16.92 -29.99
C LYS A 351 -34.34 -17.79 -30.01
N PHE A 352 -34.21 -18.71 -29.06
CA PHE A 352 -33.12 -19.69 -29.05
C PHE A 352 -33.24 -20.69 -30.22
N PHE A 353 -34.43 -21.26 -30.44
CA PHE A 353 -34.63 -22.21 -31.54
C PHE A 353 -34.56 -21.56 -32.93
N GLU A 354 -35.05 -20.34 -33.08
CA GLU A 354 -34.93 -19.53 -34.30
C GLU A 354 -33.46 -19.25 -34.65
N ALA A 355 -32.65 -18.82 -33.67
CA ALA A 355 -31.21 -18.64 -33.85
C ALA A 355 -30.48 -19.97 -34.17
N LEU A 356 -30.93 -21.09 -33.60
CA LEU A 356 -30.38 -22.41 -33.87
C LEU A 356 -30.66 -22.87 -35.32
N GLN A 357 -31.86 -22.65 -35.83
CA GLN A 357 -32.24 -22.93 -37.22
C GLN A 357 -31.43 -22.09 -38.22
N HIS A 358 -31.25 -20.79 -37.97
CA HIS A 358 -30.38 -19.95 -38.81
C HIS A 358 -28.92 -20.41 -38.80
N LYS A 359 -28.45 -21.04 -37.70
CA LYS A 359 -27.09 -21.55 -37.60
C LYS A 359 -26.88 -22.88 -38.33
N THR A 360 -27.87 -23.79 -38.34
CA THR A 360 -27.76 -25.06 -39.10
C THR A 360 -27.78 -24.82 -40.61
N ILE A 361 -28.61 -23.89 -41.10
CA ILE A 361 -28.65 -23.50 -42.52
C ILE A 361 -27.27 -22.98 -42.98
N ARG A 362 -26.66 -22.05 -42.22
CA ARG A 362 -25.31 -21.48 -42.52
C ARG A 362 -24.16 -22.50 -42.45
N VAL A 363 -24.37 -23.69 -41.89
CA VAL A 363 -23.37 -24.78 -41.88
C VAL A 363 -23.51 -25.67 -43.11
N ALA A 364 -24.71 -25.83 -43.67
CA ALA A 364 -24.95 -26.62 -44.87
C ALA A 364 -24.36 -26.01 -46.16
N GLU A 365 -24.21 -24.67 -46.21
CA GLU A 365 -23.79 -23.94 -47.42
C GLU A 365 -22.27 -23.87 -47.66
N LYS A 366 -21.43 -24.49 -46.82
CA LYS A 366 -19.96 -24.41 -46.97
C LYS A 366 -19.37 -25.59 -47.75
N PRO A 367 -18.85 -25.40 -48.98
CA PRO A 367 -18.27 -26.48 -49.76
C PRO A 367 -16.90 -26.95 -49.20
N THR A 368 -16.72 -28.26 -49.14
CA THR A 368 -15.53 -28.91 -48.56
C THR A 368 -14.35 -28.95 -49.54
N LYS A 369 -13.35 -28.08 -49.35
CA LYS A 369 -12.09 -28.15 -50.10
C LYS A 369 -11.21 -29.30 -49.58
N LYS A 370 -10.90 -30.27 -50.47
CA LYS A 370 -10.06 -31.44 -50.17
C LYS A 370 -8.61 -31.04 -49.86
N LYS A 371 -8.00 -31.63 -48.83
CA LYS A 371 -6.53 -31.59 -48.61
C LYS A 371 -5.86 -32.64 -49.51
N LYS A 372 -4.73 -32.28 -50.13
CA LYS A 372 -3.81 -33.22 -50.79
C LYS A 372 -2.75 -33.68 -49.78
N THR A 373 -2.30 -34.93 -49.90
CA THR A 373 -1.19 -35.52 -49.16
C THR A 373 -0.12 -35.98 -50.16
N SER A 374 1.13 -35.56 -49.99
CA SER A 374 2.29 -36.03 -50.78
C SER A 374 3.02 -37.18 -50.05
N PRO A 375 3.53 -38.19 -50.77
CA PRO A 375 4.30 -39.29 -50.19
C PRO A 375 5.83 -39.12 -50.40
N GLU A 376 6.61 -39.41 -49.35
CA GLU A 376 8.04 -39.82 -49.36
C GLU A 376 8.52 -39.86 -47.88
N ALA A 377 9.45 -40.71 -47.43
CA ALA A 377 10.25 -41.72 -48.12
C ALA A 377 10.51 -42.94 -47.20
N VAL A 378 10.70 -44.13 -47.78
CA VAL A 378 11.26 -45.31 -47.10
C VAL A 378 12.20 -46.06 -48.05
N ALA A 379 13.44 -46.26 -47.58
CA ALA A 379 14.46 -47.23 -48.00
C ALA A 379 15.09 -47.15 -49.42
N LEU A 380 16.43 -47.11 -49.42
CA LEU A 380 17.41 -48.07 -49.97
C LEU A 380 18.73 -47.74 -49.24
N LYS A 381 19.62 -48.61 -48.75
CA LYS A 381 20.08 -49.97 -49.07
C LYS A 381 20.90 -50.05 -50.38
N LEU A 382 22.22 -50.07 -50.17
CA LEU A 382 23.35 -50.09 -51.12
C LEU A 382 23.57 -48.77 -51.88
#